data_AF-A0A950KT28-F1
#
_entry.id   AF-A0A950KT28-F1
#
_cell.length_a   1.000
_cell.length_b   1.000
_cell.length_c   1.000
_cell.angle_alpha   90.00
_cell.angle_beta   90.00
_cell.angle_gamma   90.00
#
_symmetry.space_group_name_H-M   'P 1'
#
loop_
_entity.id
_entity.type
_entity.pdbx_description
1 polymer ?
#
loop_
_entity_poly.entity_id
_entity_poly.type
_entity_poly.pdbx_seq_one_letter_code
_entity_poly.pdbx_strand_id
1 'polypeptide(L)' 'VEDGLTITTAARQLPVHERRVLQLRFLEDLTQTQIAERIGVSQMQVSRILRRALARLNEFADPDGQLHAGSGTAAARRA' A
#
# COMPACT_ATOMS: atom_id res chain seq x y z
N VAL A 1 22.36 7.02 -0.44
CA VAL A 1 21.35 7.42 -1.45
C VAL A 1 20.84 6.14 -2.09
N GLU A 2 20.00 5.37 -1.39
CA GLU A 2 19.64 4.01 -1.83
C GLU A 2 18.23 3.54 -1.43
N ASP A 3 17.40 4.40 -0.81
CA ASP A 3 16.04 4.00 -0.42
C ASP A 3 15.06 3.93 -1.62
N GLY A 4 15.44 4.54 -2.76
CA GLY A 4 14.62 4.62 -3.97
C GLY A 4 14.53 3.33 -4.79
N LEU A 5 15.41 2.35 -4.55
CA LEU A 5 15.43 1.07 -5.27
C LEU A 5 14.34 0.09 -4.81
N THR A 6 13.62 0.43 -3.74
CA THR A 6 12.88 -0.54 -2.93
C THR A 6 11.40 -0.68 -3.33
N ILE A 7 10.66 0.42 -3.52
CA ILE A 7 9.21 0.36 -3.77
C ILE A 7 8.87 -0.13 -5.18
N THR A 8 9.59 0.34 -6.21
CA THR A 8 9.29 -0.05 -7.60
C THR A 8 9.58 -1.54 -7.83
N THR A 9 10.62 -2.07 -7.20
CA THR A 9 10.97 -3.50 -7.22
C THR A 9 9.97 -4.32 -6.42
N ALA A 10 9.60 -3.88 -5.21
CA ALA A 10 8.54 -4.50 -4.40
C ALA A 10 7.19 -4.54 -5.15
N ALA A 11 6.83 -3.47 -5.86
CA ALA A 11 5.59 -3.40 -6.63
C ALA A 11 5.55 -4.38 -7.80
N ARG A 12 6.70 -4.82 -8.33
CA ARG A 12 6.77 -5.89 -9.35
C ARG A 12 6.38 -7.26 -8.81
N GLN A 13 6.58 -7.50 -7.52
CA GLN A 13 6.23 -8.76 -6.85
C GLN A 13 4.74 -8.88 -6.51
N LEU A 14 3.99 -7.77 -6.55
CA LEU A 14 2.56 -7.80 -6.30
C LEU A 14 1.79 -8.52 -7.43
N PRO A 15 0.69 -9.22 -7.09
CA PRO A 15 -0.27 -9.68 -8.07
C PRO A 15 -0.74 -8.55 -8.98
N VAL A 16 -1.00 -8.87 -10.25
CA VAL A 16 -1.39 -7.91 -11.28
C VAL A 16 -2.60 -7.05 -10.86
N HIS A 17 -3.59 -7.67 -10.20
CA HIS A 17 -4.79 -6.97 -9.75
C HIS A 17 -4.50 -5.93 -8.65
N GLU A 18 -3.63 -6.26 -7.68
CA GLU A 18 -3.22 -5.33 -6.63
C GLU A 18 -2.41 -4.17 -7.19
N ARG A 19 -1.45 -4.47 -8.08
CA ARG A 19 -0.67 -3.45 -8.79
C ARG A 19 -1.55 -2.52 -9.61
N ARG A 20 -2.58 -3.04 -10.29
CA ARG A 20 -3.53 -2.21 -11.05
C ARG A 20 -4.32 -1.27 -10.14
N VAL A 21 -4.78 -1.75 -8.98
CA VAL A 21 -5.49 -0.90 -8.00
C VAL A 21 -4.58 0.17 -7.40
N LEU A 22 -3.31 -0.16 -7.11
CA LEU A 22 -2.33 0.83 -6.67
C LEU A 22 -2.04 1.88 -7.75
N GLN A 23 -1.87 1.48 -9.00
CA GLN A 23 -1.69 2.41 -10.12
C GLN A 23 -2.85 3.39 -10.22
N LEU A 24 -4.09 2.87 -10.22
CA LEU A 24 -5.28 3.71 -10.29
C LEU A 24 -5.35 4.69 -9.11
N ARG A 25 -4.93 4.27 -7.91
CA ARG A 25 -4.98 5.11 -6.70
C ARG A 25 -3.88 6.16 -6.64
N PHE A 26 -2.64 5.80 -6.96
CA PHE A 26 -1.46 6.63 -6.68
C PHE A 26 -0.82 7.25 -7.91
N LEU A 27 -1.08 6.72 -9.12
CA LEU A 27 -0.59 7.31 -10.38
C LEU A 27 -1.71 8.02 -11.15
N GLU A 28 -2.93 7.52 -11.07
CA GLU A 28 -4.11 8.12 -11.73
C GLU A 28 -4.98 8.92 -10.73
N ASP A 29 -4.58 9.01 -9.46
CA ASP A 29 -5.25 9.75 -8.37
C ASP A 29 -6.75 9.45 -8.12
N LEU A 30 -7.25 8.32 -8.63
CA LEU A 30 -8.67 7.96 -8.51
C LEU A 30 -9.06 7.59 -7.09
N THR A 31 -10.21 8.06 -6.63
CA THR A 31 -10.78 7.66 -5.33
C THR A 31 -11.14 6.17 -5.32
N GLN A 32 -11.25 5.56 -4.14
CA GLN A 32 -11.59 4.14 -4.04
C GLN A 32 -12.96 3.81 -4.68
N THR A 33 -13.91 4.75 -4.62
CA THR A 33 -15.22 4.64 -5.28
C THR A 33 -15.07 4.66 -6.80
N GLN A 34 -14.33 5.62 -7.36
CA GLN A 34 -14.06 5.67 -8.81
C GLN A 34 -13.30 4.43 -9.31
N ILE A 35 -12.38 3.90 -8.50
CA ILE A 35 -11.69 2.64 -8.82
C ILE A 35 -12.69 1.48 -8.83
N ALA A 36 -13.56 1.40 -7.84
CA ALA A 36 -14.56 0.36 -7.69
C ALA A 36 -15.52 0.30 -8.88
N GLU A 37 -16.01 1.47 -9.31
CA GLU A 37 -16.81 1.64 -10.52
C GLU A 37 -16.05 1.19 -11.76
N ARG A 38 -14.79 1.61 -11.91
CA ARG A 38 -13.98 1.32 -13.09
C ARG A 38 -13.65 -0.15 -13.29
N ILE A 39 -13.50 -0.92 -12.20
CA ILE A 39 -13.12 -2.34 -12.27
C ILE A 39 -14.28 -3.29 -11.91
N GLY A 40 -15.49 -2.76 -11.69
CA GLY A 40 -16.71 -3.54 -11.47
C GLY A 40 -16.77 -4.27 -10.14
N VAL A 41 -16.32 -3.65 -9.05
CA VAL A 41 -16.32 -4.25 -7.70
C VAL A 41 -16.86 -3.28 -6.66
N SER A 42 -17.03 -3.70 -5.41
CA SER A 42 -17.39 -2.78 -4.33
C SER A 42 -16.20 -1.94 -3.84
N GLN A 43 -16.45 -0.72 -3.37
CA GLN A 43 -15.42 0.11 -2.73
C GLN A 43 -14.78 -0.58 -1.52
N MET A 44 -15.55 -1.38 -0.78
CA MET A 44 -15.03 -2.22 0.31
C MET A 44 -14.06 -3.30 -0.16
N GLN A 45 -14.23 -3.83 -1.38
CA GLN A 45 -13.26 -4.74 -1.98
C GLN A 45 -11.99 -3.99 -2.39
N VAL A 46 -12.11 -2.79 -2.99
CA VAL A 46 -10.96 -1.93 -3.31
C VAL A 46 -10.16 -1.59 -2.04
N SER A 47 -10.83 -1.21 -0.95
CA SER A 47 -10.19 -0.94 0.34
C SER A 47 -9.39 -2.14 0.86
N ARG A 48 -9.96 -3.35 0.76
CA ARG A 48 -9.28 -4.60 1.16
C ARG A 48 -8.06 -4.89 0.28
N ILE A 49 -8.17 -4.66 -1.03
CA ILE A 49 -7.05 -4.83 -1.98
C ILE A 49 -5.92 -3.85 -1.64
N LEU A 50 -6.22 -2.56 -1.47
CA LEU A 50 -5.22 -1.54 -1.13
C LEU A 50 -4.48 -1.86 0.16
N ARG A 51 -5.19 -2.25 1.23
CA ARG A 51 -4.56 -2.63 2.50
C ARG A 51 -3.60 -3.82 2.34
N ARG A 52 -4.01 -4.86 1.63
CA ARG A 52 -3.17 -6.04 1.37
C ARG A 52 -1.95 -5.69 0.53
N ALA A 53 -2.14 -4.91 -0.53
CA ALA A 53 -1.06 -4.48 -1.40
C ALA A 53 -0.01 -3.66 -0.64
N LEU A 54 -0.44 -2.69 0.18
CA LEU A 54 0.46 -1.87 1.00
C LEU A 54 1.19 -2.70 2.07
N ALA A 55 0.53 -3.64 2.71
CA ALA A 55 1.17 -4.53 3.67
C ALA A 55 2.29 -5.36 3.03
N ARG A 56 2.05 -5.93 1.84
CA ARG A 56 3.06 -6.66 1.07
C ARG A 56 4.20 -5.77 0.61
N LEU A 57 3.91 -4.54 0.15
CA LEU A 57 4.96 -3.58 -0.21
C LEU A 57 5.87 -3.28 0.97
N ASN A 58 5.31 -3.13 2.17
CA ASN A 58 6.10 -2.92 3.39
C ASN A 58 6.97 -4.13 3.71
N GLU A 59 6.41 -5.35 3.64
CA GLU A 59 7.16 -6.60 3.86
C GLU A 59 8.31 -6.78 2.86
N PHE A 60 8.08 -6.47 1.58
CA PHE A 60 9.14 -6.55 0.57
C PHE A 60 10.20 -5.44 0.70
N ALA A 61 9.80 -4.29 1.22
CA ALA A 61 10.71 -3.16 1.38
C ALA A 61 11.54 -3.24 2.66
N ASP A 62 11.03 -3.95 3.67
CA ASP A 62 11.67 -4.15 4.95
C ASP A 62 11.51 -5.61 5.42
N PRO A 63 12.14 -6.57 4.72
CA PRO A 63 11.99 -7.98 5.05
C PRO A 63 12.48 -8.33 6.45
N ASP A 64 13.43 -7.55 6.99
CA ASP A 64 14.01 -7.75 8.32
C ASP A 64 13.36 -6.90 9.42
N GLY A 65 12.34 -6.08 9.10
CA GLY A 65 11.69 -5.18 10.06
C GLY A 65 12.59 -4.07 10.61
N GLN A 66 13.72 -3.80 9.95
CA GLN A 66 14.75 -2.85 10.39
C GLN A 66 14.34 -1.39 10.15
N LEU A 67 13.46 -1.12 9.19
CA LEU A 67 12.94 0.23 8.94
C LEU A 67 11.96 0.69 10.04
N HIS A 68 11.41 -0.24 10.85
CA HIS A 68 10.52 0.05 11.98
C HIS A 68 11.23 0.13 13.35
N ALA A 69 12.55 -0.11 13.43
CA ALA A 69 13.33 0.02 14.66
C ALA A 69 13.65 1.50 14.99
N GLY A 70 12.60 2.32 15.15
CA GLY A 70 12.79 3.76 15.33
C GLY A 70 11.52 4.59 15.56
N SER A 71 10.48 4.07 16.23
CA SER A 71 9.43 4.94 16.79
C SER A 71 8.74 4.33 18.01
N GLY A 72 9.44 4.31 19.14
CA GLY A 72 8.82 4.09 20.45
C GLY A 72 8.65 5.41 21.21
N THR A 73 7.46 5.60 21.78
CA THR A 73 6.97 6.69 22.68
C THR A 73 6.27 7.87 21.96
N ALA A 74 5.05 8.30 22.30
CA ALA A 74 4.32 8.16 23.56
C ALA A 74 2.79 8.03 23.38
N ALA A 75 2.20 7.20 24.24
CA ALA A 75 0.79 7.26 24.58
C ALA A 75 0.47 8.54 25.37
N ALA A 76 -0.60 9.26 24.99
CA ALA A 76 -1.37 10.13 25.88
C ALA A 76 -2.77 10.33 25.27
N ARG A 77 -3.73 9.50 25.72
CA ARG A 77 -4.91 9.88 26.53
C ARG A 77 -6.01 10.66 25.81
N ARG A 78 -7.20 10.07 25.89
CA ARG A 78 -8.51 10.73 25.89
C ARG A 78 -8.49 12.09 26.60
N ALA A 79 -9.04 13.10 25.93
CA ALA A 79 -9.96 14.08 26.46
C ALA A 79 -11.01 14.33 25.38
#